data_AF-A0A5C5Y9V9-F1
#
_entry.id   AF-A0A5C5Y9V9-F1
#
_cell.length_a   1.000
_cell.length_b   1.000
_cell.length_c   1.000
_cell.angle_alpha   90.00
_cell.angle_beta   90.00
_cell.angle_gamma   90.00
#
_symmetry.space_group_name_H-M   'P 1'
#
loop_
_entity.id
_entity.type
_entity.pdbx_description
1 polymer ?
#
loop_
_entity_poly.entity_id
_entity_poly.type
_entity_poly.pdbx_seq_one_letter_code
_entity_poly.pdbx_strand_id
1 'polypeptide(L)'
;MEMKRVIAVLDLPPRQAMKNVRESFEAAAKRWDAKVLWIDEHLQPVHPFWQKMFVCDHVQQKVGPAHVLQLDNDMLIRSDCPSPFDLLTPEQFGMVAERQSANNRIDNGGWQQRAQEIWARRCDVRPAPTWLHPNGGLYLYGSEMYGPMFARIIRHLIPTWGASDQATDESLIVNQLYNDHPGYIKFLPPDFNVSMVYSPAWAINPVMQSYVYHFVGRSKAHIDDCRWQLRDPPAMPFPGNAETQELIQRWGNDPPAEYDIGPIFTPQLAANLLANYPELIVTGQWSDEPYRLDRRMLSHTETGSSHLVLTRFLLQLGVNARRFRIRVKEDANATPQLVGT
;
A
#
# COMPACT_ATOMS: atom_id res chain seq x y z
N MET A 1 -5.81 -0.26 -31.68
CA MET A 1 -6.65 0.62 -30.84
C MET A 1 -5.93 0.80 -29.52
N GLU A 2 -5.89 2.01 -29.00
CA GLU A 2 -5.38 2.26 -27.64
C GLU A 2 -6.32 1.61 -26.62
N MET A 3 -5.77 0.87 -25.66
CA MET A 3 -6.57 0.18 -24.65
C MET A 3 -7.11 1.18 -23.64
N LYS A 4 -8.42 1.13 -23.35
CA LYS A 4 -9.06 2.07 -22.42
C LYS A 4 -8.55 1.85 -21.00
N ARG A 5 -8.28 2.92 -20.25
CA ARG A 5 -7.95 2.87 -18.82
C ARG A 5 -9.24 3.00 -17.99
N VAL A 6 -9.46 2.08 -17.04
CA VAL A 6 -10.65 2.07 -16.20
C VAL A 6 -10.27 1.90 -14.74
N ILE A 7 -10.77 2.77 -13.88
CA ILE A 7 -10.81 2.56 -12.43
C ILE A 7 -12.15 1.94 -12.10
N ALA A 8 -12.18 0.66 -11.70
CA ALA A 8 -13.40 -0.06 -11.37
C ALA A 8 -13.54 -0.23 -9.86
N VAL A 9 -14.71 0.12 -9.33
CA VAL A 9 -14.95 0.18 -7.87
C VAL A 9 -16.28 -0.47 -7.54
N LEU A 10 -16.25 -1.44 -6.62
CA LEU A 10 -17.47 -1.98 -6.03
C LEU A 10 -17.96 -1.05 -4.93
N ASP A 11 -19.15 -0.52 -5.12
CA ASP A 11 -19.71 0.55 -4.31
C ASP A 11 -21.12 0.21 -3.82
N LEU A 12 -21.19 -0.96 -3.17
CA LEU A 12 -22.44 -1.65 -2.87
C LEU A 12 -23.04 -1.21 -1.53
N PRO A 13 -24.39 -1.08 -1.44
CA PRO A 13 -25.07 -0.89 -0.17
C PRO A 13 -24.79 -2.04 0.83
N PRO A 14 -24.76 -1.77 2.15
CA PRO A 14 -25.02 -0.48 2.80
C PRO A 14 -23.75 0.38 3.00
N ARG A 15 -22.58 -0.07 2.54
CA ARG A 15 -21.29 0.57 2.82
C ARG A 15 -20.71 1.18 1.55
N GLN A 16 -21.37 2.24 1.07
CA GLN A 16 -20.91 2.98 -0.11
C GLN A 16 -19.73 3.91 0.22
N ALA A 17 -18.99 4.28 -0.81
CA ALA A 17 -17.86 5.20 -0.76
C ALA A 17 -18.30 6.54 -0.19
N MET A 18 -17.54 7.01 0.80
CA MET A 18 -17.65 8.37 1.33
C MET A 18 -17.35 9.39 0.24
N LYS A 19 -17.87 10.62 0.39
CA LYS A 19 -17.66 11.71 -0.58
C LYS A 19 -16.17 11.93 -0.89
N ASN A 20 -15.33 11.89 0.15
CA ASN A 20 -13.90 12.11 0.04
C ASN A 20 -13.20 11.06 -0.85
N VAL A 21 -13.64 9.79 -0.77
CA VAL A 21 -13.18 8.70 -1.64
C VAL A 21 -13.53 8.99 -3.09
N ARG A 22 -14.80 9.31 -3.36
CA ARG A 22 -15.27 9.59 -4.72
C ARG A 22 -14.51 10.73 -5.37
N GLU A 23 -14.37 11.85 -4.65
CA GLU A 23 -13.64 13.02 -5.14
C GLU A 23 -12.18 12.70 -5.45
N SER A 24 -11.52 11.91 -4.60
CA SER A 24 -10.12 11.51 -4.83
C SER A 24 -9.97 10.62 -6.06
N PHE A 25 -10.91 9.69 -6.29
CA PHE A 25 -10.89 8.78 -7.44
C PHE A 25 -11.20 9.50 -8.74
N GLU A 26 -12.18 10.40 -8.75
CA GLU A 26 -12.52 11.22 -9.93
C GLU A 26 -11.35 12.13 -10.32
N ALA A 27 -10.70 12.75 -9.33
CA ALA A 27 -9.51 13.57 -9.57
C ALA A 27 -8.33 12.74 -10.11
N ALA A 28 -8.11 11.54 -9.59
CA ALA A 28 -7.09 10.61 -10.08
C ALA A 28 -7.40 10.16 -11.52
N ALA A 29 -8.64 9.77 -11.81
CA ALA A 29 -9.06 9.33 -13.12
C ALA A 29 -8.88 10.39 -14.19
N LYS A 30 -9.26 11.64 -13.89
CA LYS A 30 -9.01 12.79 -14.79
C LYS A 30 -7.52 12.97 -15.08
N ARG A 31 -6.67 12.84 -14.05
CA ARG A 31 -5.22 13.03 -14.17
C ARG A 31 -4.53 11.88 -14.92
N TRP A 32 -5.07 10.66 -14.84
CA TRP A 32 -4.52 9.45 -15.45
C TRP A 32 -5.12 9.11 -16.81
N ASP A 33 -6.01 9.97 -17.33
CA ASP A 33 -6.81 9.75 -18.53
C ASP A 33 -7.56 8.40 -18.47
N ALA A 34 -8.26 8.19 -17.36
CA ALA A 34 -9.02 6.98 -17.07
C ALA A 34 -10.50 7.30 -16.83
N LYS A 35 -11.36 6.30 -17.05
CA LYS A 35 -12.78 6.35 -16.67
C LYS A 35 -12.97 5.72 -15.29
N VAL A 36 -13.72 6.37 -14.40
CA VAL A 36 -14.22 5.70 -13.19
C VAL A 36 -15.52 4.96 -13.51
N LEU A 37 -15.59 3.70 -13.11
CA LEU A 37 -16.80 2.87 -13.14
C LEU A 37 -17.17 2.50 -11.70
N TRP A 38 -18.14 3.22 -11.16
CA TRP A 38 -18.81 2.87 -9.91
C TRP A 38 -19.82 1.77 -10.16
N ILE A 39 -19.70 0.65 -9.44
CA ILE A 39 -20.59 -0.51 -9.54
C ILE A 39 -21.42 -0.53 -8.25
N ASP A 40 -22.62 0.04 -8.31
CA ASP A 40 -23.53 0.25 -7.18
C ASP A 40 -24.54 -0.89 -6.96
N GLU A 41 -24.66 -1.78 -7.93
CA GLU A 41 -25.51 -2.96 -7.89
C GLU A 41 -24.70 -4.26 -7.78
N HIS A 42 -25.29 -5.27 -7.14
CA HIS A 42 -24.69 -6.61 -7.11
C HIS A 42 -24.62 -7.17 -8.53
N LEU A 43 -23.43 -7.61 -8.95
CA LEU A 43 -23.19 -8.22 -10.26
C LEU A 43 -23.76 -9.63 -10.35
N GLN A 44 -23.84 -10.32 -9.21
CA GLN A 44 -24.40 -11.66 -9.04
C GLN A 44 -25.08 -11.80 -7.67
N PRO A 45 -26.00 -12.76 -7.47
CA PRO A 45 -26.66 -12.99 -6.18
C PRO A 45 -25.75 -13.75 -5.19
N VAL A 46 -24.55 -13.22 -4.92
CA VAL A 46 -23.56 -13.75 -3.97
C VAL A 46 -23.19 -12.68 -2.94
N HIS A 47 -22.60 -13.11 -1.82
CA HIS A 47 -22.16 -12.20 -0.75
C HIS A 47 -21.29 -11.04 -1.32
N PRO A 48 -21.44 -9.79 -0.83
CA PRO A 48 -20.73 -8.61 -1.37
C PRO A 48 -19.22 -8.78 -1.51
N PHE A 49 -18.60 -9.50 -0.57
CA PHE A 49 -17.18 -9.84 -0.60
C PHE A 49 -16.72 -10.48 -1.92
N TRP A 50 -17.56 -11.33 -2.52
CA TRP A 50 -17.22 -12.10 -3.71
C TRP A 50 -17.49 -11.38 -5.03
N GLN A 51 -18.15 -10.22 -4.98
CA GLN A 51 -18.48 -9.41 -6.16
C GLN A 51 -17.23 -9.01 -6.94
N LYS A 52 -16.08 -8.97 -6.25
CA LYS A 52 -14.77 -8.61 -6.80
C LYS A 52 -14.34 -9.48 -7.98
N MET A 53 -14.75 -10.75 -7.97
CA MET A 53 -14.41 -11.70 -9.04
C MET A 53 -15.14 -11.42 -10.36
N PHE A 54 -16.25 -10.68 -10.31
CA PHE A 54 -17.11 -10.42 -11.47
C PHE A 54 -16.81 -9.08 -12.15
N VAL A 55 -15.95 -8.26 -11.55
CA VAL A 55 -15.63 -6.92 -12.06
C VAL A 55 -14.96 -6.97 -13.44
N CYS A 56 -14.05 -7.91 -13.67
CA CYS A 56 -13.35 -8.03 -14.96
C CYS A 56 -14.32 -8.22 -16.13
N ASP A 57 -15.25 -9.17 -16.01
CA ASP A 57 -16.29 -9.44 -17.03
C ASP A 57 -17.25 -8.26 -17.16
N HIS A 58 -17.68 -7.66 -16.05
CA HIS A 58 -18.54 -6.48 -16.07
C HIS A 58 -17.91 -5.30 -16.82
N VAL A 59 -16.63 -5.00 -16.56
CA VAL A 59 -15.88 -3.97 -17.28
C VAL A 59 -15.83 -4.30 -18.77
N GLN A 60 -15.48 -5.54 -19.13
CA GLN A 60 -15.40 -5.96 -20.53
C GLN A 60 -16.74 -5.78 -21.26
N GLN A 61 -17.87 -6.11 -20.63
CA GLN A 61 -19.20 -5.93 -21.19
C GLN A 61 -19.61 -4.45 -21.32
N LYS A 62 -19.25 -3.61 -20.34
CA LYS A 62 -19.66 -2.20 -20.30
C LYS A 62 -18.81 -1.27 -21.15
N VAL A 63 -17.51 -1.54 -21.25
CA VAL A 63 -16.56 -0.62 -21.91
C VAL A 63 -15.70 -1.26 -23.02
N GLY A 64 -15.72 -2.59 -23.14
CA GLY A 64 -14.82 -3.36 -24.02
C GLY A 64 -13.48 -3.71 -23.35
N PRO A 65 -12.49 -4.19 -24.13
CA PRO A 65 -11.14 -4.44 -23.64
C PRO A 65 -10.53 -3.20 -22.98
N ALA A 66 -10.00 -3.36 -21.76
CA ALA A 66 -9.54 -2.28 -20.93
C ALA A 66 -8.35 -2.71 -20.04
N HIS A 67 -7.51 -1.74 -19.68
CA HIS A 67 -6.57 -1.85 -18.59
C HIS A 67 -7.32 -1.41 -17.32
N VAL A 68 -7.54 -2.35 -16.40
CA VAL A 68 -8.44 -2.20 -15.27
C VAL A 68 -7.63 -2.04 -13.99
N LEU A 69 -7.79 -0.89 -13.34
CA LEU A 69 -7.39 -0.67 -11.96
C LEU A 69 -8.61 -0.91 -11.07
N GLN A 70 -8.66 -2.04 -10.41
CA GLN A 70 -9.73 -2.37 -9.48
C GLN A 70 -9.34 -1.93 -8.06
N LEU A 71 -10.18 -1.10 -7.44
CA LEU A 71 -9.94 -0.52 -6.12
C LEU A 71 -11.08 -0.84 -5.15
N ASP A 72 -10.75 -1.00 -3.86
CA ASP A 72 -11.73 -0.99 -2.78
C ASP A 72 -12.26 0.43 -2.54
N ASN A 73 -13.47 0.53 -1.97
CA ASN A 73 -14.18 1.80 -1.83
C ASN A 73 -13.88 2.58 -0.54
N ASP A 74 -12.88 2.15 0.20
CA ASP A 74 -12.36 2.75 1.43
C ASP A 74 -10.89 3.20 1.26
N MET A 75 -10.53 3.57 0.04
CA MET A 75 -9.20 4.07 -0.30
C MET A 75 -9.23 5.55 -0.66
N LEU A 76 -8.13 6.26 -0.39
CA LEU A 76 -7.92 7.64 -0.86
C LEU A 76 -6.68 7.69 -1.75
N ILE A 77 -6.76 8.45 -2.84
CA ILE A 77 -5.65 8.67 -3.78
C ILE A 77 -5.16 10.10 -3.66
N ARG A 78 -3.90 10.28 -3.30
CA ARG A 78 -3.26 11.60 -3.17
C ARG A 78 -3.21 12.32 -4.50
N SER A 79 -3.32 13.66 -4.49
CA SER A 79 -3.46 14.48 -5.69
C SER A 79 -2.24 14.48 -6.62
N ASP A 80 -1.06 14.09 -6.14
CA ASP A 80 0.18 13.94 -6.89
C ASP A 80 0.50 12.47 -7.23
N CYS A 81 -0.41 11.53 -6.94
CA CYS A 81 -0.16 10.11 -7.19
C CYS A 81 0.08 9.86 -8.69
N PRO A 82 1.23 9.28 -9.07
CA PRO A 82 1.51 8.91 -10.45
C PRO A 82 0.56 7.80 -10.91
N SER A 83 0.31 7.73 -12.21
CA SER A 83 -0.60 6.74 -12.78
C SER A 83 -0.02 5.33 -12.64
N PRO A 84 -0.72 4.38 -11.99
CA PRO A 84 -0.27 2.99 -11.97
C PRO A 84 -0.34 2.35 -13.36
N PHE A 85 -1.18 2.86 -14.27
CA PHE A 85 -1.26 2.42 -15.66
C PHE A 85 0.02 2.67 -16.47
N ASP A 86 0.87 3.60 -16.01
CA ASP A 86 2.14 3.90 -16.67
C ASP A 86 3.30 3.03 -16.13
N LEU A 87 3.06 2.26 -15.07
CA LEU A 87 4.08 1.41 -14.44
C LEU A 87 4.07 -0.02 -14.97
N LEU A 88 2.92 -0.51 -15.43
CA LEU A 88 2.72 -1.89 -15.88
C LEU A 88 1.95 -1.90 -17.20
N THR A 89 2.16 -2.95 -18.00
CA THR A 89 1.38 -3.15 -19.24
C THR A 89 0.13 -4.00 -18.95
N PRO A 90 -0.90 -3.98 -19.81
CA PRO A 90 -2.10 -4.81 -19.63
C PRO A 90 -1.83 -6.32 -19.59
N GLU A 91 -0.68 -6.75 -20.11
CA GLU A 91 -0.23 -8.14 -20.05
C GLU A 91 0.35 -8.55 -18.69
N GLN A 92 0.48 -7.60 -17.76
CA GLN A 92 0.99 -7.83 -16.41
C GLN A 92 -0.14 -7.71 -15.40
N PHE A 93 -0.02 -8.47 -14.31
CA PHE A 93 -0.94 -8.38 -13.18
C PHE A 93 -0.24 -7.66 -12.03
N GLY A 94 -0.62 -6.40 -11.85
CA GLY A 94 -0.16 -5.54 -10.78
C GLY A 94 -0.91 -5.79 -9.49
N MET A 95 -0.17 -5.94 -8.40
CA MET A 95 -0.71 -5.97 -7.04
C MET A 95 0.28 -5.34 -6.06
N VAL A 96 -0.15 -5.07 -4.83
CA VAL A 96 0.74 -4.60 -3.77
C VAL A 96 0.84 -5.71 -2.71
N ALA A 97 2.04 -5.99 -2.23
CA ALA A 97 2.25 -7.00 -1.21
C ALA A 97 1.51 -6.63 0.09
N GLU A 98 0.93 -7.60 0.79
CA GLU A 98 0.29 -7.40 2.09
C GLU A 98 1.30 -6.92 3.15
N ARG A 99 2.58 -7.30 2.98
CA ARG A 99 3.67 -6.95 3.89
C ARG A 99 4.11 -5.51 3.72
N GLN A 100 3.34 -4.62 4.33
CA GLN A 100 3.60 -3.19 4.35
C GLN A 100 4.15 -2.72 5.70
N SER A 101 4.23 -3.62 6.68
CA SER A 101 4.81 -3.36 8.00
C SER A 101 5.84 -4.40 8.39
N ALA A 102 6.87 -3.97 9.14
CA ALA A 102 7.94 -4.83 9.66
C ALA A 102 7.44 -5.95 10.60
N ASN A 103 6.18 -5.90 11.03
CA ASN A 103 5.58 -6.89 11.93
C ASN A 103 4.93 -8.07 11.19
N ASN A 104 4.77 -7.99 9.86
CA ASN A 104 4.16 -9.07 9.09
C ASN A 104 5.22 -10.15 8.81
N ARG A 105 5.31 -11.17 9.67
CA ARG A 105 6.17 -12.34 9.42
C ARG A 105 5.73 -13.09 8.15
N ILE A 106 6.72 -13.63 7.43
CA ILE A 106 6.55 -14.72 6.47
C ILE A 106 6.56 -16.02 7.26
N ASP A 107 5.51 -16.33 8.01
CA ASP A 107 5.43 -17.69 8.55
C ASP A 107 4.77 -18.61 7.52
N ASN A 108 5.48 -19.68 7.18
CA ASN A 108 4.91 -20.87 6.53
C ASN A 108 4.02 -21.64 7.54
N GLY A 109 3.19 -20.90 8.27
CA GLY A 109 2.24 -21.38 9.27
C GLY A 109 1.12 -20.39 9.60
N GLY A 110 1.15 -19.17 9.05
CA GLY A 110 0.18 -18.11 9.32
C GLY A 110 -1.15 -18.28 8.57
N TRP A 111 -2.05 -17.33 8.81
CA TRP A 111 -3.41 -17.37 8.23
C TRP A 111 -3.37 -17.36 6.69
N GLN A 112 -2.42 -16.65 6.08
CA GLN A 112 -2.27 -16.53 4.63
C GLN A 112 -1.98 -17.88 3.98
N GLN A 113 -1.13 -18.70 4.60
CA GLN A 113 -0.83 -20.04 4.11
C GLN A 113 -2.09 -20.89 4.13
N ARG A 114 -2.80 -20.90 5.26
CA ARG A 114 -4.04 -21.66 5.40
C ARG A 114 -5.07 -21.24 4.34
N ALA A 115 -5.25 -19.94 4.13
CA ALA A 115 -6.19 -19.43 3.13
C ALA A 115 -5.78 -19.82 1.70
N GLN A 116 -4.47 -19.76 1.37
CA GLN A 116 -3.95 -20.22 0.09
C GLN A 116 -4.13 -21.73 -0.10
N GLU A 117 -3.85 -22.55 0.90
CA GLU A 117 -4.03 -24.01 0.82
C GLU A 117 -5.50 -24.41 0.64
N ILE A 118 -6.43 -23.73 1.34
CA ILE A 118 -7.87 -23.97 1.21
C ILE A 118 -8.32 -23.68 -0.22
N TRP A 119 -7.99 -22.51 -0.77
CA TRP A 119 -8.39 -22.14 -2.12
C TRP A 119 -7.68 -22.99 -3.19
N ALA A 120 -6.40 -23.30 -2.99
CA ALA A 120 -5.65 -24.14 -3.91
C ALA A 120 -6.30 -25.52 -4.08
N ARG A 121 -6.69 -26.15 -2.95
CA ARG A 121 -7.42 -27.42 -2.96
C ARG A 121 -8.78 -27.32 -3.66
N ARG A 122 -9.52 -26.24 -3.45
CA ARG A 122 -10.85 -26.02 -4.05
C ARG A 122 -10.79 -25.78 -5.56
N CYS A 123 -9.73 -25.11 -6.01
CA CYS A 123 -9.51 -24.80 -7.41
C CYS A 123 -8.71 -25.87 -8.16
N ASP A 124 -8.24 -26.92 -7.46
CA ASP A 124 -7.35 -27.96 -8.00
C ASP A 124 -6.05 -27.38 -8.61
N VAL A 125 -5.42 -26.48 -7.85
CA VAL A 125 -4.17 -25.81 -8.24
C VAL A 125 -3.12 -25.90 -7.14
N ARG A 126 -1.88 -25.51 -7.44
CA ARG A 126 -0.83 -25.41 -6.41
C ARG A 126 -1.04 -24.16 -5.56
N PRO A 127 -0.85 -24.21 -4.23
CA PRO A 127 -0.87 -23.01 -3.42
C PRO A 127 0.28 -22.09 -3.85
N ALA A 128 -0.02 -20.79 -3.96
CA ALA A 128 0.99 -19.79 -4.14
C ALA A 128 1.95 -19.76 -2.92
N PRO A 129 3.18 -19.28 -3.08
CA PRO A 129 4.02 -18.95 -1.96
C PRO A 129 3.43 -17.81 -1.11
N THR A 130 3.54 -17.91 0.22
CA THR A 130 2.98 -16.91 1.16
C THR A 130 3.53 -15.50 0.97
N TRP A 131 4.71 -15.34 0.38
CA TRP A 131 5.27 -14.02 0.06
C TRP A 131 4.59 -13.33 -1.12
N LEU A 132 3.79 -14.05 -1.91
CA LEU A 132 2.97 -13.47 -2.97
C LEU A 132 1.64 -12.90 -2.48
N HIS A 133 1.27 -13.12 -1.22
CA HIS A 133 -0.04 -12.69 -0.72
C HIS A 133 -0.22 -11.15 -0.84
N PRO A 134 -1.22 -10.68 -1.60
CA PRO A 134 -1.42 -9.26 -1.80
C PRO A 134 -2.25 -8.63 -0.68
N ASN A 135 -2.17 -7.31 -0.56
CA ASN A 135 -3.25 -6.53 0.03
C ASN A 135 -4.35 -6.41 -1.03
N GLY A 136 -5.54 -6.93 -0.74
CA GLY A 136 -6.62 -7.04 -1.71
C GLY A 136 -7.12 -5.72 -2.26
N GLY A 137 -6.85 -4.58 -1.61
CA GLY A 137 -7.42 -3.28 -1.99
C GLY A 137 -7.17 -2.81 -3.42
N LEU A 138 -6.12 -3.32 -4.09
CA LEU A 138 -5.72 -2.85 -5.42
C LEU A 138 -5.24 -3.99 -6.30
N TYR A 139 -5.84 -4.10 -7.49
CA TYR A 139 -5.37 -4.93 -8.59
C TYR A 139 -5.32 -4.14 -9.89
N LEU A 140 -4.28 -4.34 -10.70
CA LEU A 140 -4.12 -3.72 -12.02
C LEU A 140 -3.92 -4.81 -13.07
N TYR A 141 -4.78 -4.89 -14.09
CA TYR A 141 -4.73 -5.99 -15.07
C TYR A 141 -5.45 -5.65 -16.38
N GLY A 142 -5.06 -6.28 -17.49
CA GLY A 142 -5.82 -6.23 -18.74
C GLY A 142 -7.05 -7.15 -18.71
N SER A 143 -8.25 -6.61 -18.95
CA SER A 143 -9.49 -7.40 -18.89
C SER A 143 -9.54 -8.55 -19.90
N GLU A 144 -8.94 -8.36 -21.08
CA GLU A 144 -8.90 -9.40 -22.12
C GLU A 144 -7.95 -10.55 -21.75
N MET A 145 -6.75 -10.23 -21.22
CA MET A 145 -5.77 -11.25 -20.82
C MET A 145 -6.25 -12.06 -19.62
N TYR A 146 -6.81 -11.39 -18.61
CA TYR A 146 -7.14 -12.02 -17.33
C TYR A 146 -8.61 -12.42 -17.20
N GLY A 147 -9.48 -12.05 -18.14
CA GLY A 147 -10.89 -12.46 -18.19
C GLY A 147 -11.09 -13.98 -18.08
N PRO A 148 -10.36 -14.82 -18.85
CA PRO A 148 -10.45 -16.27 -18.72
C PRO A 148 -10.08 -16.81 -17.32
N MET A 149 -9.14 -16.15 -16.62
CA MET A 149 -8.74 -16.47 -15.26
C MET A 149 -9.88 -16.21 -14.28
N PHE A 150 -10.48 -15.01 -14.32
CA PHE A 150 -11.64 -14.67 -13.49
C PHE A 150 -12.84 -15.59 -13.79
N ALA A 151 -13.07 -15.94 -15.05
CA ALA A 151 -14.12 -16.89 -15.41
C ALA A 151 -13.92 -18.28 -14.78
N ARG A 152 -12.67 -18.77 -14.68
CA ARG A 152 -12.37 -20.01 -13.94
C ARG A 152 -12.63 -19.84 -12.45
N ILE A 153 -12.13 -18.76 -11.85
CA ILE A 153 -12.37 -18.45 -10.43
C ILE A 153 -13.86 -18.49 -10.10
N ILE A 154 -14.69 -17.82 -10.90
CA ILE A 154 -16.16 -17.78 -10.73
C ILE A 154 -16.77 -19.20 -10.75
N ARG A 155 -16.29 -20.09 -11.64
CA ARG A 155 -16.77 -21.49 -11.71
C ARG A 155 -16.47 -22.28 -10.43
N HIS A 156 -15.39 -21.96 -9.71
CA HIS A 156 -15.07 -22.58 -8.42
C HIS A 156 -15.83 -21.94 -7.26
N LEU A 157 -16.06 -20.62 -7.35
CA LEU A 157 -16.71 -19.83 -6.30
C LEU A 157 -18.20 -20.17 -6.15
N ILE A 158 -18.95 -20.23 -7.26
CA ILE A 158 -20.41 -20.44 -7.22
C ILE A 158 -20.78 -21.75 -6.53
N PRO A 159 -20.18 -22.93 -6.86
CA PRO A 159 -20.54 -24.19 -6.21
C PRO A 159 -20.17 -24.25 -4.74
N THR A 160 -19.16 -23.49 -4.32
CA THR A 160 -18.68 -23.46 -2.92
C THR A 160 -19.43 -22.42 -2.07
N TRP A 161 -20.41 -21.72 -2.65
CA TRP A 161 -21.15 -20.62 -2.01
C TRP A 161 -20.23 -19.56 -1.36
N GLY A 162 -19.00 -19.42 -1.88
CA GLY A 162 -18.00 -18.52 -1.31
C GLY A 162 -17.74 -18.77 0.17
N ALA A 163 -17.46 -20.04 0.51
CA ALA A 163 -17.45 -20.64 1.84
C ALA A 163 -17.02 -19.75 3.01
N SER A 164 -17.70 -19.97 4.14
CA SER A 164 -17.63 -19.20 5.40
C SER A 164 -16.31 -19.28 6.18
N ASP A 165 -15.27 -19.91 5.62
CA ASP A 165 -14.06 -20.31 6.33
C ASP A 165 -12.81 -19.55 5.88
N GLN A 166 -12.57 -18.34 6.41
CA GLN A 166 -11.27 -17.61 6.36
C GLN A 166 -10.57 -17.50 4.98
N ALA A 167 -11.24 -17.85 3.89
CA ALA A 167 -10.66 -17.91 2.58
C ALA A 167 -10.95 -16.55 1.96
N THR A 168 -9.91 -15.71 1.85
CA THR A 168 -10.07 -14.35 1.34
C THR A 168 -9.95 -14.33 -0.19
N ASP A 169 -10.45 -13.27 -0.84
CA ASP A 169 -10.39 -13.10 -2.29
C ASP A 169 -8.94 -13.01 -2.81
N GLU A 170 -8.04 -12.45 -2.00
CA GLU A 170 -6.60 -12.36 -2.31
C GLU A 170 -5.98 -13.74 -2.55
N SER A 171 -6.31 -14.70 -1.67
CA SER A 171 -5.81 -16.07 -1.76
C SER A 171 -6.32 -16.79 -3.01
N LEU A 172 -7.58 -16.54 -3.38
CA LEU A 172 -8.19 -17.12 -4.56
C LEU A 172 -7.56 -16.58 -5.84
N ILE A 173 -7.42 -15.25 -5.95
CA ILE A 173 -6.77 -14.60 -7.10
C ILE A 173 -5.32 -15.06 -7.22
N VAL A 174 -4.52 -14.97 -6.14
CA VAL A 174 -3.08 -15.22 -6.21
C VAL A 174 -2.74 -16.66 -6.55
N ASN A 175 -3.53 -17.63 -6.05
CA ASN A 175 -3.35 -19.03 -6.41
C ASN A 175 -3.56 -19.25 -7.90
N GLN A 176 -4.67 -18.74 -8.45
CA GLN A 176 -4.96 -18.91 -9.87
C GLN A 176 -3.89 -18.22 -10.72
N LEU A 177 -3.53 -16.99 -10.35
CA LEU A 177 -2.51 -16.19 -11.03
C LEU A 177 -1.14 -16.87 -11.03
N TYR A 178 -0.73 -17.47 -9.90
CA TYR A 178 0.55 -18.18 -9.78
C TYR A 178 0.62 -19.43 -10.66
N ASN A 179 -0.52 -20.10 -10.89
CA ASN A 179 -0.55 -21.30 -11.74
C ASN A 179 -0.69 -20.96 -13.23
N ASP A 180 -1.44 -19.91 -13.58
CA ASP A 180 -1.69 -19.55 -14.98
C ASP A 180 -0.61 -18.63 -15.57
N HIS A 181 -0.11 -17.67 -14.76
CA HIS A 181 0.70 -16.56 -15.24
C HIS A 181 1.85 -16.17 -14.29
N PRO A 182 2.67 -17.11 -13.76
CA PRO A 182 3.67 -16.80 -12.73
C PRO A 182 4.69 -15.73 -13.15
N GLY A 183 5.06 -15.67 -14.44
CA GLY A 183 6.02 -14.69 -14.97
C GLY A 183 5.46 -13.26 -15.17
N TYR A 184 4.15 -13.09 -15.11
CA TYR A 184 3.45 -11.82 -15.37
C TYR A 184 2.99 -11.11 -14.10
N ILE A 185 3.23 -11.72 -12.94
CA ILE A 185 2.95 -11.11 -11.64
C ILE A 185 3.95 -9.99 -11.37
N LYS A 186 3.46 -8.79 -11.07
CA LYS A 186 4.30 -7.63 -10.74
C LYS A 186 3.80 -6.95 -9.47
N PHE A 187 4.74 -6.60 -8.60
CA PHE A 187 4.45 -5.77 -7.45
C PHE A 187 4.58 -4.30 -7.81
N LEU A 188 3.50 -3.55 -7.58
CA LEU A 188 3.54 -2.10 -7.54
C LEU A 188 4.26 -1.65 -6.25
N PRO A 189 4.84 -0.43 -6.23
CA PRO A 189 5.43 0.12 -5.02
C PRO A 189 4.43 0.10 -3.85
N PRO A 190 4.86 -0.20 -2.61
CA PRO A 190 3.98 -0.25 -1.44
C PRO A 190 3.13 1.00 -1.24
N ASP A 191 3.64 2.15 -1.70
CA ASP A 191 2.99 3.45 -1.61
C ASP A 191 1.60 3.50 -2.29
N PHE A 192 1.30 2.56 -3.21
CA PHE A 192 0.04 2.47 -3.95
C PHE A 192 -1.11 1.75 -3.24
N ASN A 193 -0.91 1.16 -2.05
CA ASN A 193 -2.01 0.51 -1.32
C ASN A 193 -1.72 0.43 0.19
N VAL A 194 -1.27 1.52 0.84
CA VAL A 194 -0.82 1.42 2.23
C VAL A 194 -2.00 1.16 3.17
N SER A 195 -2.01 0.00 3.83
CA SER A 195 -3.00 -0.33 4.85
C SER A 195 -2.82 0.52 6.12
N MET A 196 -3.84 1.32 6.42
CA MET A 196 -3.85 2.21 7.58
C MET A 196 -4.01 1.46 8.91
N VAL A 197 -4.44 0.19 8.88
CA VAL A 197 -4.46 -0.67 10.08
C VAL A 197 -3.06 -0.90 10.62
N TYR A 198 -2.06 -0.99 9.75
CA TYR A 198 -0.66 -1.18 10.14
C TYR A 198 0.10 0.12 10.35
N SER A 199 -0.53 1.27 10.04
CA SER A 199 0.04 2.60 10.20
C SER A 199 -0.89 3.53 10.99
N PRO A 200 -1.26 3.19 12.24
CA PRO A 200 -2.26 3.93 13.00
C PRO A 200 -1.88 5.40 13.26
N ALA A 201 -0.58 5.69 13.41
CA ALA A 201 -0.08 7.06 13.56
C ALA A 201 -0.32 7.92 12.32
N TRP A 202 -0.43 7.30 11.14
CA TRP A 202 -0.82 7.98 9.90
C TRP A 202 -2.31 7.99 9.69
N ALA A 203 -3.03 6.95 10.11
CA ALA A 203 -4.47 6.88 9.99
C ALA A 203 -5.15 8.07 10.69
N ILE A 204 -4.67 8.46 11.87
CA ILE A 204 -5.16 9.64 12.62
C ILE A 204 -4.70 10.98 12.03
N ASN A 205 -3.75 10.96 11.11
CA ASN A 205 -3.15 12.16 10.56
C ASN A 205 -3.98 12.63 9.35
N PRO A 206 -4.46 13.88 9.34
CA PRO A 206 -5.25 14.38 8.23
C PRO A 206 -4.41 14.63 6.96
N VAL A 207 -3.09 14.39 6.92
CA VAL A 207 -2.26 14.60 5.72
C VAL A 207 -1.68 13.28 5.22
N MET A 208 -1.99 12.90 3.97
CA MET A 208 -1.46 11.69 3.36
C MET A 208 0.06 11.74 3.15
N GLN A 209 0.76 10.75 3.72
CA GLN A 209 2.21 10.52 3.61
C GLN A 209 2.57 9.43 2.59
N SER A 210 1.57 8.88 1.92
CA SER A 210 1.73 7.94 0.82
C SER A 210 0.81 8.32 -0.34
N TYR A 211 1.01 7.71 -1.50
CA TYR A 211 0.19 7.95 -2.68
C TYR A 211 -1.23 7.42 -2.55
N VAL A 212 -1.40 6.25 -1.94
CA VAL A 212 -2.73 5.68 -1.71
C VAL A 212 -2.80 5.11 -0.30
N TYR A 213 -3.83 5.54 0.43
CA TYR A 213 -4.18 4.99 1.74
C TYR A 213 -5.37 4.05 1.59
N HIS A 214 -5.29 2.90 2.23
CA HIS A 214 -6.34 1.90 2.29
C HIS A 214 -6.85 1.77 3.73
N PHE A 215 -8.05 2.28 3.99
CA PHE A 215 -8.62 2.36 5.33
C PHE A 215 -9.42 1.10 5.66
N VAL A 216 -8.71 0.04 6.06
CA VAL A 216 -9.34 -1.22 6.47
C VAL A 216 -9.86 -1.16 7.92
N GLY A 217 -10.98 -1.82 8.19
CA GLY A 217 -11.48 -2.07 9.55
C GLY A 217 -11.69 -0.79 10.37
N ARG A 218 -11.04 -0.69 11.54
CA ARG A 218 -11.20 0.45 12.47
C ARG A 218 -10.66 1.76 11.92
N SER A 219 -9.74 1.72 10.95
CA SER A 219 -9.17 2.94 10.37
C SER A 219 -10.16 3.72 9.50
N LYS A 220 -11.27 3.09 9.06
CA LYS A 220 -12.35 3.75 8.28
C LYS A 220 -12.90 5.01 8.95
N ALA A 221 -12.83 5.09 10.29
CA ALA A 221 -13.29 6.26 11.05
C ALA A 221 -12.52 7.55 10.71
N HIS A 222 -11.38 7.47 10.03
CA HIS A 222 -10.54 8.63 9.70
C HIS A 222 -10.59 9.05 8.23
N ILE A 223 -11.39 8.38 7.38
CA ILE A 223 -11.45 8.67 5.94
C ILE A 223 -11.92 10.11 5.69
N ASP A 224 -12.97 10.56 6.39
CA ASP A 224 -13.56 11.89 6.16
C ASP A 224 -12.60 13.03 6.51
N ASP A 225 -11.77 12.86 7.55
CA ASP A 225 -10.79 13.87 7.99
C ASP A 225 -9.49 13.85 7.18
N CYS A 226 -9.25 12.81 6.38
CA CYS A 226 -8.02 12.64 5.65
C CYS A 226 -7.97 13.51 4.39
N ARG A 227 -6.95 14.34 4.25
CA ARG A 227 -6.75 15.23 3.11
C ARG A 227 -5.84 14.57 2.09
N TRP A 228 -6.42 14.24 0.95
CA TRP A 228 -5.71 13.68 -0.20
C TRP A 228 -5.15 14.75 -1.14
N GLN A 229 -5.67 15.98 -1.07
CA GLN A 229 -5.13 17.11 -1.82
C GLN A 229 -3.92 17.70 -1.11
N LEU A 230 -2.78 17.74 -1.80
CA LEU A 230 -1.65 18.55 -1.38
C LEU A 230 -2.03 20.03 -1.42
N ARG A 231 -1.54 20.77 -0.43
CA ARG A 231 -1.74 22.22 -0.32
C ARG A 231 -0.44 22.94 -0.63
N ASP A 232 -0.56 24.20 -1.03
CA ASP A 232 0.54 25.14 -1.12
C ASP A 232 0.28 26.29 -0.13
N PRO A 233 1.08 26.43 0.95
CA PRO A 233 2.24 25.61 1.31
C PRO A 233 1.87 24.20 1.81
N PRO A 234 2.81 23.23 1.77
CA PRO A 234 2.57 21.86 2.23
C PRO A 234 2.08 21.80 3.67
N ALA A 235 1.03 21.02 3.93
CA ALA A 235 0.57 20.80 5.29
C ALA A 235 1.58 19.89 6.03
N MET A 236 1.98 20.30 7.24
CA MET A 236 2.82 19.46 8.09
C MET A 236 2.11 18.16 8.46
N PRO A 237 2.75 16.99 8.24
CA PRO A 237 2.27 15.71 8.74
C PRO A 237 2.07 15.75 10.27
N PHE A 238 3.05 16.24 11.02
CA PHE A 238 3.03 16.28 12.48
C PHE A 238 3.06 17.72 12.97
N PRO A 239 1.92 18.45 12.89
CA PRO A 239 1.90 19.89 13.16
C PRO A 239 2.27 20.25 14.61
N GLY A 240 2.16 19.30 15.55
CA GLY A 240 2.53 19.51 16.95
C GLY A 240 4.02 19.33 17.29
N ASN A 241 4.89 19.08 16.31
CA ASN A 241 6.33 18.92 16.57
C ASN A 241 7.01 20.31 16.69
N ALA A 242 7.34 20.73 17.91
CA ALA A 242 7.89 22.06 18.19
C ALA A 242 9.25 22.31 17.51
N GLU A 243 10.14 21.30 17.50
CA GLU A 243 11.45 21.41 16.87
C GLU A 243 11.34 21.71 15.37
N THR A 244 10.43 21.01 14.67
CA THR A 244 10.14 21.31 13.25
C THR A 244 9.73 22.77 13.07
N GLN A 245 8.81 23.27 13.91
CA GLN A 245 8.29 24.63 13.76
C GLN A 245 9.41 25.67 13.92
N GLU A 246 10.30 25.49 14.89
CA GLU A 246 11.46 26.35 15.10
C GLU A 246 12.39 26.35 13.88
N LEU A 247 12.69 25.17 13.32
CA LEU A 247 13.53 25.03 12.13
C LEU A 247 12.91 25.72 10.92
N ILE A 248 11.63 25.51 10.66
CA ILE A 248 10.91 26.13 9.54
C ILE A 248 10.89 27.65 9.70
N GLN A 249 10.62 28.16 10.91
CA GLN A 249 10.63 29.59 11.17
C GLN A 249 12.02 30.21 10.97
N ARG A 250 13.08 29.49 11.35
CA ARG A 250 14.46 29.93 11.20
C ARG A 250 14.94 29.93 9.76
N TRP A 251 14.60 28.90 8.98
CA TRP A 251 15.06 28.75 7.60
C TRP A 251 14.21 29.54 6.61
N GLY A 252 12.91 29.69 6.87
CA GLY A 252 12.00 30.34 5.94
C GLY A 252 12.06 29.68 4.56
N ASN A 253 12.38 30.46 3.53
CA ASN A 253 12.51 30.02 2.14
C ASN A 253 13.94 29.59 1.75
N ASP A 254 14.90 29.65 2.68
CA ASP A 254 16.32 29.35 2.44
C ASP A 254 16.80 28.22 3.38
N PRO A 255 16.29 26.99 3.22
CA PRO A 255 16.76 25.85 4.00
C PRO A 255 18.20 25.49 3.62
N PRO A 256 18.96 24.87 4.54
CA PRO A 256 20.24 24.28 4.17
C PRO A 256 20.04 23.19 3.12
N ALA A 257 21.07 22.88 2.34
CA ALA A 257 21.02 21.76 1.40
C ALA A 257 20.89 20.39 2.10
N GLU A 258 21.48 20.26 3.30
CA GLU A 258 21.47 19.05 4.10
C GLU A 258 21.22 19.38 5.58
N TYR A 259 20.41 18.55 6.25
CA TYR A 259 20.17 18.64 7.69
C TYR A 259 20.21 17.28 8.37
N ASP A 260 21.02 17.17 9.43
CA ASP A 260 21.13 15.97 10.26
C ASP A 260 20.15 16.06 11.44
N ILE A 261 19.14 15.17 11.46
CA ILE A 261 18.18 15.06 12.57
C ILE A 261 18.78 14.39 13.80
N GLY A 262 20.04 13.97 13.73
CA GLY A 262 20.68 13.22 14.80
C GLY A 262 20.10 11.81 14.93
N PRO A 263 20.01 11.27 16.15
CA PRO A 263 19.55 9.90 16.38
C PRO A 263 18.16 9.58 15.82
N ILE A 264 18.07 8.50 15.03
CA ILE A 264 16.83 8.06 14.36
C ILE A 264 15.94 7.28 15.34
N PHE A 265 14.99 7.96 15.97
CA PHE A 265 14.02 7.31 16.87
C PHE A 265 12.58 7.41 16.36
N THR A 266 12.20 8.58 15.85
CA THR A 266 10.81 8.84 15.50
C THR A 266 10.73 9.64 14.19
N PRO A 267 9.71 9.40 13.35
CA PRO A 267 9.67 9.93 11.98
C PRO A 267 9.27 11.41 11.90
N GLN A 268 8.78 12.03 12.98
CA GLN A 268 8.01 13.28 12.88
C GLN A 268 8.82 14.44 12.35
N LEU A 269 10.04 14.63 12.87
CA LEU A 269 10.93 15.71 12.42
C LEU A 269 11.28 15.54 10.95
N ALA A 270 11.81 14.37 10.57
CA ALA A 270 12.16 14.07 9.19
C ALA A 270 10.95 14.17 8.24
N ALA A 271 9.79 13.62 8.62
CA ALA A 271 8.58 13.68 7.82
C ALA A 271 8.12 15.12 7.57
N ASN A 272 8.15 15.98 8.60
CA ASN A 272 7.77 17.38 8.43
C ASN A 272 8.77 18.15 7.57
N LEU A 273 10.07 17.98 7.81
CA LEU A 273 11.12 18.67 7.06
C LEU A 273 11.07 18.28 5.58
N LEU A 274 10.96 16.98 5.28
CA LEU A 274 10.84 16.47 3.91
C LEU A 274 9.53 16.90 3.23
N ALA A 275 8.45 17.11 3.99
CA ALA A 275 7.20 17.64 3.47
C ALA A 275 7.28 19.13 3.11
N ASN A 276 7.98 19.94 3.91
CA ASN A 276 8.08 21.40 3.71
C ASN A 276 9.19 21.80 2.74
N TYR A 277 10.27 21.04 2.69
CA TYR A 277 11.44 21.34 1.87
C TYR A 277 11.71 20.19 0.90
N PRO A 278 11.14 20.22 -0.32
CA PRO A 278 11.26 19.15 -1.30
C PRO A 278 12.70 18.76 -1.63
N GLU A 279 13.58 19.76 -1.73
CA GLU A 279 14.99 19.63 -2.12
C GLU A 279 15.94 19.34 -0.94
N LEU A 280 15.45 19.38 0.30
CA LEU A 280 16.29 19.14 1.48
C LEU A 280 16.70 17.68 1.58
N ILE A 281 18.00 17.43 1.70
CA ILE A 281 18.53 16.12 2.07
C ILE A 281 18.46 16.01 3.60
N VAL A 282 17.60 15.13 4.10
CA VAL A 282 17.53 14.84 5.54
C VAL A 282 18.36 13.61 5.84
N THR A 283 19.32 13.76 6.75
CA THR A 283 20.13 12.65 7.25
C THR A 283 19.82 12.35 8.71
N GLY A 284 20.13 11.14 9.15
CA GLY A 284 20.12 10.81 10.57
C GLY A 284 21.24 9.85 10.93
N GLN A 285 21.63 9.89 12.20
CA GLN A 285 22.62 9.01 12.77
C GLN A 285 21.94 7.79 13.40
N TRP A 286 22.46 6.62 13.07
CA TRP A 286 22.08 5.41 13.78
C TRP A 286 22.64 5.42 15.21
N SER A 287 21.85 5.02 16.20
CA SER A 287 22.31 4.85 17.58
C SER A 287 21.85 3.51 18.14
N ASP A 288 22.78 2.71 18.64
CA ASP A 288 22.52 1.43 19.29
C ASP A 288 22.18 1.58 20.78
N GLU A 289 21.96 2.80 21.27
CA GLU A 289 21.69 3.11 22.68
C GLU A 289 20.22 2.82 23.06
N PRO A 290 19.90 1.68 23.71
CA PRO A 290 18.52 1.21 23.88
C PRO A 290 17.70 2.09 24.84
N TYR A 291 18.39 2.84 25.70
CA TYR A 291 17.77 3.72 26.70
C TYR A 291 17.16 5.01 26.12
N ARG A 292 17.47 5.33 24.86
CA ARG A 292 16.87 6.45 24.12
C ARG A 292 15.63 6.04 23.32
N LEU A 293 15.33 4.75 23.22
CA LEU A 293 14.11 4.26 22.58
C LEU A 293 12.88 4.54 23.46
N ASP A 294 11.76 4.95 22.85
CA ASP A 294 10.49 5.10 23.56
C ASP A 294 10.15 3.78 24.28
N ARG A 295 9.76 3.83 25.56
CA ARG A 295 9.38 2.64 26.35
C ARG A 295 8.29 1.79 25.69
N ARG A 296 7.42 2.40 24.86
CA ARG A 296 6.40 1.69 24.06
C ARG A 296 7.00 0.89 22.91
N MET A 297 8.19 1.28 22.44
CA MET A 297 8.96 0.46 21.51
C MET A 297 9.55 -0.75 22.23
N LEU A 298 9.96 -0.63 23.50
CA LEU A 298 10.53 -1.73 24.28
C LEU A 298 9.50 -2.81 24.73
N SER A 299 8.19 -2.52 24.70
CA SER A 299 7.15 -3.44 25.21
C SER A 299 6.78 -4.59 24.28
N HIS A 300 7.23 -4.55 23.02
CA HIS A 300 7.17 -5.70 22.13
C HIS A 300 8.52 -6.41 22.23
N THR A 301 8.57 -7.60 22.79
CA THR A 301 9.75 -8.44 23.12
C THR A 301 10.73 -8.74 21.98
N GLU A 302 10.59 -8.11 20.82
CA GLU A 302 11.41 -8.28 19.61
C GLU A 302 12.06 -6.97 19.10
N THR A 303 11.91 -5.85 19.81
CA THR A 303 12.35 -4.50 19.36
C THR A 303 13.79 -4.13 19.67
N GLY A 304 14.58 -5.07 20.21
CA GLY A 304 16.02 -4.88 20.43
C GLY A 304 16.89 -4.99 19.18
N SER A 305 16.33 -5.41 18.03
CA SER A 305 17.12 -5.48 16.78
C SER A 305 17.12 -4.14 16.06
N SER A 306 18.32 -3.59 15.88
CA SER A 306 18.58 -2.32 15.20
C SER A 306 17.94 -2.23 13.81
N HIS A 307 18.02 -3.29 13.01
CA HIS A 307 17.42 -3.34 11.68
C HIS A 307 15.88 -3.10 11.68
N LEU A 308 15.17 -3.61 12.69
CA LEU A 308 13.72 -3.47 12.77
C LEU A 308 13.29 -2.04 13.10
N VAL A 309 14.07 -1.33 13.92
CA VAL A 309 13.80 0.07 14.25
C VAL A 309 14.01 0.97 13.03
N LEU A 310 15.10 0.78 12.28
CA LEU A 310 15.32 1.50 11.02
C LEU A 310 14.22 1.21 9.99
N THR A 311 13.86 -0.06 9.81
CA THR A 311 12.80 -0.46 8.87
C THR A 311 11.48 0.22 9.24
N ARG A 312 11.11 0.24 10.53
CA ARG A 312 9.90 0.91 11.00
C ARG A 312 9.96 2.41 10.77
N PHE A 313 11.09 3.06 11.03
CA PHE A 313 11.28 4.49 10.78
C PHE A 313 11.07 4.82 9.30
N LEU A 314 11.74 4.09 8.39
CA LEU A 314 11.61 4.31 6.95
C LEU A 314 10.18 4.06 6.46
N LEU A 315 9.54 2.98 6.92
CA LEU A 315 8.13 2.72 6.62
C LEU A 315 7.23 3.87 7.09
N GLN A 316 7.51 4.46 8.26
CA GLN A 316 6.76 5.61 8.79
C GLN A 316 7.14 6.96 8.17
N LEU A 317 8.12 7.02 7.25
CA LEU A 317 8.37 8.18 6.39
C LEU A 317 7.58 8.12 5.06
N GLY A 318 7.06 6.96 4.66
CA GLY A 318 6.24 6.81 3.46
C GLY A 318 6.96 7.22 2.19
N VAL A 319 6.31 8.00 1.32
CA VAL A 319 6.95 8.46 0.07
C VAL A 319 8.22 9.28 0.32
N ASN A 320 8.36 9.87 1.51
CA ASN A 320 9.52 10.67 1.88
C ASN A 320 10.72 9.80 2.25
N ALA A 321 10.54 8.50 2.52
CA ALA A 321 11.63 7.59 2.87
C ALA A 321 12.74 7.56 1.82
N ARG A 322 12.39 7.72 0.53
CA ARG A 322 13.35 7.75 -0.59
C ARG A 322 14.31 8.94 -0.55
N ARG A 323 13.95 9.99 0.19
CA ARG A 323 14.73 11.23 0.35
C ARG A 323 15.52 11.26 1.67
N PHE A 324 15.32 10.26 2.53
CA PHE A 324 16.07 10.11 3.76
C PHE A 324 17.40 9.38 3.49
N ARG A 325 18.51 9.87 4.07
CA ARG A 325 19.82 9.20 3.98
C ARG A 325 20.34 8.83 5.37
N ILE A 326 20.80 7.60 5.53
CA ILE A 326 21.44 7.16 6.78
C ILE A 326 22.89 7.60 6.74
N ARG A 327 23.34 8.33 7.77
CA ARG A 327 24.77 8.50 8.03
C ARG A 327 25.24 7.29 8.80
N VAL A 328 26.05 6.47 8.13
CA VAL A 328 26.81 5.42 8.80
C VAL A 328 27.94 6.13 9.53
N LYS A 329 28.02 6.01 10.86
CA LYS A 329 29.24 6.37 11.56
C LYS A 329 30.34 5.46 11.00
N GLU A 330 31.34 6.04 10.36
CA GLU A 330 32.61 5.35 10.17
C GLU A 330 33.20 5.12 11.57
N ASP A 331 32.79 4.05 12.23
CA ASP A 331 33.55 3.60 13.38
C ASP A 331 34.89 3.09 12.84
N ALA A 332 35.94 3.82 13.21
CA ALA A 332 37.32 3.40 13.11
C ALA A 332 37.47 2.02 13.78
N ASN A 333 37.34 0.96 12.97
CA ASN A 333 37.82 -0.41 13.11
C ASN A 333 36.88 -1.36 12.36
N ALA A 334 36.80 -1.20 11.03
CA ALA A 334 36.67 -2.38 10.20
C ALA A 334 37.99 -3.16 10.35
N THR A 335 38.04 -4.05 11.34
CA THR A 335 39.10 -5.05 11.46
C THR A 335 39.25 -5.70 10.08
N PRO A 336 40.42 -5.64 9.43
CA PRO A 336 40.64 -6.41 8.23
C PRO A 336 40.39 -7.86 8.63
N GLN A 337 39.37 -8.51 8.06
CA GLN A 337 39.33 -9.95 8.09
C GLN A 337 40.63 -10.40 7.43
N LEU A 338 41.53 -10.91 8.29
CA LEU A 338 42.77 -11.54 7.90
C LEU A 338 42.44 -12.51 6.76
N VAL A 339 43.00 -12.21 5.59
CA VAL A 339 43.23 -13.19 4.55
C VAL A 339 44.17 -14.22 5.16
N GLY A 340 43.58 -15.31 5.67
CA GLY A 340 44.27 -16.48 6.16
C GLY A 340 44.23 -17.57 5.11
N THR A 341 45.42 -17.88 4.61
CA THR A 341 45.83 -18.96 3.69
C THR A 341 45.20 -20.32 3.93
#